data_AF-A0A0D0D7X0-F1
#
_entry.id   AF-A0A0D0D7X0-F1
#
_cell.length_a   1.000
_cell.length_b   1.000
_cell.length_c   1.000
_cell.angle_alpha   90.00
_cell.angle_beta   90.00
_cell.angle_gamma   90.00
#
_symmetry.space_group_name_H-M   'P 1'
#
loop_
_entity.id
_entity.type
_entity.pdbx_description
1 polymer ?
#
loop_
_entity_poly.entity_id
_entity_poly.type
_entity_poly.pdbx_seq_one_letter_code
_entity_poly.pdbx_strand_id
1 'polypeptide(L)' 'MRSWRFIDAYRHGLSGTQAAWAVKRYCGHRVLPETLMADLDQVTNSRLSDTL' A
#
# COMPACT_ATOMS: atom_id res chain seq x y z
N MET A 1 -14.98 -0.96 -12.26
CA MET A 1 -13.63 -1.49 -12.53
C MET A 1 -12.81 -1.51 -11.24
N ARG A 2 -12.18 -2.64 -10.89
CA ARG A 2 -11.34 -2.77 -9.68
C ARG A 2 -9.95 -2.11 -9.82
N SER A 3 -9.49 -1.90 -11.06
CA SER A 3 -8.18 -1.29 -11.38
C SER A 3 -8.00 0.12 -10.82
N TRP A 4 -9.08 0.91 -10.72
CA TRP A 4 -9.02 2.26 -10.15
C TRP A 4 -8.61 2.31 -8.67
N ARG A 5 -8.82 1.21 -7.93
CA ARG A 5 -8.36 1.12 -6.53
C ARG A 5 -6.85 0.99 -6.40
N PHE A 6 -6.20 0.51 -7.45
CA PHE A 6 -4.75 0.38 -7.52
C PHE A 6 -4.09 1.62 -8.14
N ILE A 7 -4.83 2.44 -8.90
CA ILE A 7 -4.29 3.68 -9.50
C ILE A 7 -3.75 4.63 -8.44
N ASP A 8 -4.46 4.80 -7.33
CA ASP A 8 -4.02 5.66 -6.23
C ASP A 8 -2.74 5.11 -5.58
N ALA A 9 -2.68 3.79 -5.37
CA ALA A 9 -1.48 3.12 -4.88
C ALA A 9 -0.28 3.27 -5.83
N TYR A 10 -0.48 3.12 -7.15
CA TYR A 10 0.59 3.29 -8.13
C TYR A 10 1.05 4.75 -8.25
N ARG A 11 0.14 5.72 -8.11
CA ARG A 11 0.50 7.16 -8.06
C ARG A 11 1.43 7.49 -6.91
N HIS A 12 1.36 6.72 -5.83
CA HIS A 12 2.22 6.83 -4.67
C HIS A 12 3.49 5.97 -4.76
N GLY A 13 3.77 5.34 -5.91
CA GLY A 13 4.99 4.55 -6.12
C GLY A 13 4.94 3.15 -5.49
N LEU A 14 3.77 2.65 -5.11
CA LEU A 14 3.64 1.36 -4.45
C LEU A 14 3.81 0.18 -5.43
N SER A 15 4.55 -0.83 -4.99
CA SER A 15 4.66 -2.13 -5.65
C SER A 15 3.33 -2.90 -5.63
N GLY A 16 3.18 -3.89 -6.52
CA GLY A 16 1.95 -4.68 -6.62
C GLY A 16 1.53 -5.35 -5.30
N THR A 17 2.49 -5.80 -4.49
CA THR A 17 2.22 -6.41 -3.17
C THR A 17 1.74 -5.37 -2.15
N GLN A 18 2.36 -4.19 -2.11
CA GLN A 18 1.94 -3.09 -1.24
C GLN A 18 0.55 -2.57 -1.65
N ALA A 19 0.33 -2.39 -2.95
CA ALA A 19 -0.95 -1.95 -3.49
C ALA A 19 -2.08 -2.95 -3.16
N ALA A 20 -1.82 -4.25 -3.26
CA ALA A 20 -2.78 -5.28 -2.87
C ALA A 20 -3.11 -5.24 -1.37
N TRP A 21 -2.11 -5.02 -0.52
CA TRP A 21 -2.30 -4.88 0.93
C TRP A 21 -3.10 -3.61 1.27
N ALA A 22 -2.75 -2.47 0.67
CA ALA A 22 -3.42 -1.18 0.83
C ALA A 22 -4.90 -1.27 0.45
N VAL A 23 -5.21 -1.83 -0.73
CA VAL A 23 -6.58 -2.01 -1.21
C VAL A 23 -7.39 -2.96 -0.34
N LYS A 24 -6.74 -3.99 0.24
CA LYS A 24 -7.39 -4.94 1.16
C LYS A 24 -7.68 -4.30 2.53
N ARG A 25 -6.77 -3.48 3.04
CA ARG A 25 -6.85 -2.84 4.36
C ARG A 25 -7.80 -1.63 4.35
N TYR A 26 -7.87 -0.90 3.25
CA TYR A 26 -8.63 0.35 3.12
C TYR A 26 -9.71 0.29 2.02
N CYS A 27 -10.38 -0.86 1.90
CA CYS A 27 -11.41 -1.11 0.90
C CYS A 27 -12.68 -0.20 1.01
N GLY A 28 -12.83 0.56 2.10
CA GLY A 28 -13.91 1.54 2.28
C GLY A 28 -13.54 2.99 1.90
N HIS A 29 -12.24 3.30 1.85
CA HIS A 29 -11.76 4.65 1.59
C HIS A 29 -11.45 4.82 0.10
N ARG A 30 -11.87 5.94 -0.49
CA ARG A 30 -11.57 6.28 -1.90
C ARG A 30 -10.19 6.94 -2.06
N VAL A 31 -9.59 7.37 -0.96
CA VAL A 31 -8.30 8.07 -0.91
C VAL A 31 -7.44 7.32 0.08
N LEU A 32 -6.20 7.00 -0.30
CA LEU A 32 -5.20 6.48 0.63
C LEU A 32 -4.84 7.58 1.65
N PRO A 33 -5.12 7.39 2.96
CA PRO A 33 -4.71 8.37 3.96
C PRO A 33 -3.19 8.35 4.12
N GLU A 34 -2.59 9.50 4.48
CA GLU A 34 -1.15 9.62 4.77
C GLU A 34 -0.67 8.62 5.83
N THR A 35 -1.53 8.30 6.80
CA THR A 35 -1.24 7.29 7.83
C THR A 35 -0.97 5.90 7.23
N LEU A 36 -1.60 5.57 6.10
CA LEU A 36 -1.35 4.31 5.41
C LEU A 36 0.01 4.30 4.70
N MET A 37 0.52 5.44 4.24
CA MET A 37 1.90 5.47 3.70
C MET A 37 2.91 5.10 4.79
N ALA A 38 2.73 5.63 6.00
CA ALA A 38 3.56 5.26 7.14
C ALA A 38 3.43 3.77 7.50
N ASP A 39 2.21 3.21 7.48
CA ASP A 39 1.99 1.77 7.69
C ASP A 39 2.68 0.92 6.59
N LEU A 40 2.67 1.39 5.34
CA LEU A 40 3.29 0.70 4.21
C LEU A 40 4.81 0.74 4.26
N ASP A 41 5.40 1.83 4.71
CA ASP A 41 6.85 1.93 4.93
C ASP A 41 7.31 0.93 5.99
N GLN A 42 6.50 0.71 7.04
CA GLN A 42 6.78 -0.33 8.04
C GLN A 42 6.73 -1.74 7.45
N VAL A 43 5.70 -2.06 6.64
CA VAL A 43 5.57 -3.36 5.96
C VAL A 43 6.72 -3.62 4.98
N THR A 44 7.33 -2.56 4.47
CA THR A 44 8.45 -2.64 3.51
C THR A 44 9.77 -2.82 4.23
N ASN A 45 10.01 -2.04 5.29
CA ASN A 45 11.25 -2.12 6.06
C ASN A 45 11.34 -3.39 6.91
N SER A 46 10.22 -3.93 7.41
CA SER A 46 10.25 -5.19 8.16
C SER A 46 10.73 -6.38 7.30
N ARG A 47 10.50 -6.33 5.98
CA ARG A 47 11.00 -7.36 5.05
C ARG A 47 12.49 -7.28 4.78
N LEU A 48 13.12 -6.12 4.99
CA LEU A 48 14.57 -5.96 4.84
C LEU A 48 15.32 -6.39 6.12
N SER A 49 14.66 -6.31 7.29
CA SER A 49 15.23 -6.81 8.56
C SER A 49 15.19 -8.33 8.71
N ASP A 50 14.28 -9.02 8.02
CA ASP A 50 14.17 -10.49 8.05
C ASP A 50 15.19 -11.20 7.14
N THR A 51 16.00 -10.45 6.38
CA THR A 51 17.01 -10.97 5.44
C THR A 51 18.46 -10.80 5.91
N LEU A 52 18.69 -10.36 7.16
CA LEU A 52 20.02 -10.25 7.79
C LEU A 52 20.12 -11.12 9.05
#